data_AF-A0A644VI06-F1
#
_entry.id   AF-A0A644VI06-F1
#
_cell.length_a   1.000
_cell.length_b   1.000
_cell.length_c   1.000
_cell.angle_alpha   90.00
_cell.angle_beta   90.00
_cell.angle_gamma   90.00
#
_symmetry.space_group_name_H-M   'P 1'
#
loop_
_entity.id
_entity.type
_entity.pdbx_description
1 polymer ?
#
loop_
_entity_poly.entity_id
_entity_poly.type
_entity_poly.pdbx_seq_one_letter_code
_entity_poly.pdbx_strand_id
1 'polypeptide(L)'
;MNTESTLLHGMNPDDLKEMILQEARRIYVYNPDRFYGVIVNGEQFCHIHSISRITLKRWIKQGIVVPEDRDDAKDHYRFRLSEVLKFDVESIKRKRNKQLLMLKAHGHRRRMKMRMAK
;
A
#
# COMPACT_ATOMS: atom_id res chain seq x y z
N MET A 1 -21.36 41.60 -16.23
CA MET A 1 -20.17 41.57 -15.37
C MET A 1 -20.63 41.41 -13.92
N ASN A 2 -19.96 40.53 -13.17
CA ASN A 2 -19.93 40.42 -11.70
C ASN A 2 -21.11 39.70 -10.99
N THR A 3 -21.24 38.39 -11.18
CA THR A 3 -22.03 37.53 -10.26
C THR A 3 -21.17 36.50 -9.50
N GLU A 4 -19.88 36.38 -9.80
CA GLU A 4 -19.00 35.39 -9.17
C GLU A 4 -18.47 35.83 -7.78
N SER A 5 -18.39 37.13 -7.49
CA SER A 5 -17.81 37.62 -6.23
C SER A 5 -18.77 37.63 -5.04
N THR A 6 -20.08 37.39 -5.22
CA THR A 6 -21.07 37.50 -4.13
C THR A 6 -21.24 36.20 -3.33
N LEU A 7 -20.75 35.06 -3.84
CA LEU A 7 -20.90 33.75 -3.18
C LEU A 7 -19.92 33.50 -2.01
N LEU A 8 -18.93 34.38 -1.80
CA LEU A 8 -17.90 34.18 -0.77
C LEU A 8 -18.20 34.82 0.58
N HIS A 9 -19.25 35.65 0.69
CA HIS A 9 -19.44 36.52 1.87
C HIS A 9 -20.29 35.90 3.01
N GLY A 10 -20.42 34.57 3.05
CA GLY A 10 -21.17 33.86 4.08
C GLY A 10 -20.73 32.42 4.35
N MET A 11 -19.64 31.95 3.74
CA MET A 11 -19.10 30.61 4.02
C MET A 11 -18.31 30.63 5.32
N ASN A 12 -18.62 29.69 6.21
CA ASN A 12 -17.79 29.42 7.38
C ASN A 12 -16.38 29.03 6.90
N PRO A 13 -15.29 29.55 7.49
CA PRO A 13 -13.92 29.19 7.13
C PRO A 13 -13.65 27.68 7.05
N ASP A 14 -14.36 26.87 7.84
CA ASP A 14 -14.25 25.41 7.79
C ASP A 14 -14.84 24.82 6.50
N ASP A 15 -15.98 25.33 6.02
CA ASP A 15 -16.63 24.88 4.78
C ASP A 15 -15.78 25.28 3.55
N LEU A 16 -15.18 26.47 3.59
CA LEU A 16 -14.25 26.92 2.56
C LEU A 16 -13.01 26.02 2.49
N LYS A 17 -12.48 25.62 3.65
CA LYS A 17 -11.35 24.70 3.74
C LYS A 17 -11.68 23.30 3.21
N GLU A 18 -12.86 22.78 3.54
CA GLU A 18 -13.32 21.50 2.99
C GLU A 18 -13.49 21.56 1.47
N MET A 19 -14.08 22.63 0.95
CA MET A 19 -14.26 22.82 -0.49
C MET A 19 -12.91 22.90 -1.21
N ILE A 20 -11.95 23.66 -0.69
CA ILE A 20 -10.58 23.73 -1.24
C ILE A 20 -9.91 22.35 -1.20
N LEU A 21 -10.08 21.59 -0.12
CA LEU A 21 -9.52 20.23 0.00
C LEU A 21 -10.16 19.25 -0.99
N GLN A 22 -11.48 19.32 -1.20
CA GLN A 22 -12.18 18.49 -2.17
C GLN A 22 -11.80 18.83 -3.61
N GLU A 23 -11.66 20.12 -3.92
CA GLU A 23 -11.26 20.56 -5.25
C GLU A 23 -9.78 20.28 -5.52
N ALA A 24 -8.90 20.43 -4.52
CA ALA A 24 -7.52 19.96 -4.61
C ALA A 24 -7.45 18.44 -4.83
N ARG A 25 -8.30 17.64 -4.17
CA ARG A 25 -8.39 16.20 -4.41
C ARG A 25 -8.92 15.85 -5.81
N ARG A 26 -9.80 16.67 -6.39
CA ARG A 26 -10.30 16.53 -7.77
C ARG A 26 -9.29 16.94 -8.83
N ILE A 27 -8.51 17.98 -8.60
CA ILE A 27 -7.50 18.45 -9.55
C ILE A 27 -6.27 17.53 -9.54
N TYR A 28 -5.90 17.02 -8.37
CA TYR A 28 -4.81 16.06 -8.19
C TYR A 28 -5.34 14.63 -8.06
N VAL A 29 -6.11 14.16 -9.06
CA VAL A 29 -6.42 12.73 -9.17
C VAL A 29 -5.11 12.01 -9.47
N TYR A 30 -4.49 11.49 -8.42
CA TYR A 30 -3.33 10.62 -8.51
C TYR A 30 -3.72 9.39 -9.32
N ASN A 31 -3.25 9.33 -10.56
CA ASN A 31 -3.47 8.20 -11.46
C ASN A 31 -2.15 7.48 -11.72
N PRO A 32 -1.89 6.35 -11.02
CA PRO A 32 -0.70 5.53 -11.21
C PRO A 32 -0.53 5.00 -12.64
N ASP A 33 -1.62 4.85 -13.40
CA ASP A 33 -1.59 4.25 -14.75
C ASP A 33 -0.81 5.10 -15.76
N ARG A 34 -0.62 6.39 -15.49
CA ARG A 34 0.25 7.26 -16.31
C ARG A 34 1.69 6.75 -16.36
N PHE A 35 2.11 5.94 -15.38
CA PHE A 35 3.45 5.36 -15.30
C PHE A 35 3.53 3.91 -15.79
N TYR A 36 2.54 3.42 -16.54
CA TYR A 36 2.48 2.04 -17.02
C TYR A 36 3.72 1.60 -17.82
N GLY A 37 4.29 2.52 -18.63
CA GLY A 37 5.50 2.26 -19.42
C GLY A 37 6.82 2.40 -18.66
N VAL A 38 6.79 2.82 -17.39
CA VAL A 38 8.00 3.06 -16.60
C VAL A 38 8.38 1.79 -15.87
N ILE A 39 9.60 1.31 -16.10
CA ILE A 39 10.15 0.14 -15.43
C ILE A 39 11.09 0.57 -14.31
N VAL A 40 10.93 -0.04 -13.14
CA VAL A 40 11.78 0.17 -11.97
C VAL A 40 12.41 -1.13 -11.52
N ASN A 41 13.58 -1.03 -10.90
CA ASN A 41 14.28 -2.19 -10.34
C ASN A 41 13.78 -2.52 -8.91
N GLY A 42 14.20 -3.66 -8.38
CA GLY A 42 13.84 -4.08 -7.03
C GLY A 42 14.33 -3.16 -5.91
N GLU A 43 15.42 -2.42 -6.11
CA GLU A 43 15.91 -1.44 -5.15
C GLU A 43 14.97 -0.23 -5.04
N GLN A 44 14.52 0.29 -6.17
CA GLN A 44 13.52 1.36 -6.23
C GLN A 44 12.18 0.90 -5.63
N PHE A 45 11.74 -0.32 -5.92
CA PHE A 45 10.56 -0.91 -5.26
C PHE A 45 10.71 -0.87 -3.74
N CYS A 46 11.85 -1.36 -3.23
CA CYS A 46 12.14 -1.39 -1.80
C CYS A 46 12.13 0.01 -1.18
N HIS A 47 12.71 0.99 -1.88
CA HIS A 47 12.77 2.38 -1.45
C HIS A 47 11.38 3.02 -1.37
N ILE A 48 10.57 2.91 -2.43
CA ILE A 48 9.20 3.46 -2.48
C ILE A 48 8.36 2.93 -1.31
N HIS A 49 8.48 1.64 -1.03
CA HIS A 49 7.64 0.94 -0.05
C HIS A 49 8.25 0.83 1.34
N SER A 50 9.46 1.38 1.55
CA SER A 50 10.21 1.28 2.80
C SER A 50 10.30 -0.17 3.32
N ILE A 51 10.63 -1.11 2.42
CA ILE A 51 10.82 -2.53 2.74
C ILE A 51 12.25 -2.99 2.43
N SER A 52 12.71 -4.05 3.10
CA SER A 52 14.01 -4.64 2.80
C SER A 52 13.97 -5.54 1.55
N ARG A 53 15.11 -5.68 0.87
CA ARG A 53 15.30 -6.61 -0.26
C ARG A 53 14.92 -8.05 0.10
N ILE A 54 15.20 -8.47 1.33
CA ILE A 54 14.83 -9.79 1.87
C ILE A 54 13.31 -9.95 1.91
N THR A 55 12.58 -8.92 2.32
CA THR A 55 11.11 -8.93 2.36
C THR A 55 10.54 -9.02 0.95
N LEU A 56 11.07 -8.22 0.03
CA LEU A 56 10.67 -8.26 -1.38
C LEU A 56 10.88 -9.65 -1.98
N LYS A 57 12.07 -10.24 -1.82
CA LYS A 57 12.38 -11.59 -2.31
C LYS A 57 11.42 -12.65 -1.74
N ARG A 58 11.08 -12.54 -0.45
CA ARG A 58 10.10 -13.42 0.18
C ARG A 58 8.70 -13.24 -0.42
N TRP A 59 8.28 -12.02 -0.68
CA TRP A 59 6.99 -11.71 -1.30
C TRP A 59 6.89 -12.22 -2.73
N ILE A 60 7.97 -12.11 -3.51
CA ILE A 60 8.06 -12.68 -4.86
C ILE A 60 7.92 -14.21 -4.81
N LYS A 61 8.68 -14.89 -3.92
CA LYS A 61 8.59 -16.34 -3.73
C LYS A 61 7.19 -16.82 -3.30
N GLN A 62 6.42 -15.97 -2.65
CA GLN A 62 5.07 -16.27 -2.18
C GLN A 62 3.98 -15.89 -3.18
N GLY A 63 4.34 -15.31 -4.33
CA GLY A 63 3.39 -14.82 -5.34
C GLY A 63 2.60 -13.59 -4.89
N ILE A 64 3.05 -12.88 -3.84
CA ILE A 64 2.41 -11.64 -3.37
C ILE A 64 2.76 -10.47 -4.30
N VAL A 65 4.00 -10.45 -4.78
CA VAL A 65 4.50 -9.49 -5.76
C VAL A 65 4.93 -10.29 -6.98
N VAL A 66 4.51 -9.88 -8.17
CA VAL A 66 4.90 -10.51 -9.43
C VAL A 66 5.71 -9.49 -10.24
N PRO A 67 7.02 -9.73 -10.45
CA PRO A 67 7.80 -8.91 -11.37
C PRO A 67 7.39 -9.17 -12.82
N GLU A 68 7.60 -8.17 -13.68
CA GLU A 68 7.45 -8.31 -15.13
C GLU A 68 8.54 -9.20 -15.72
N ASP A 69 9.76 -9.04 -15.20
CA ASP A 69 10.93 -9.81 -15.61
C ASP A 69 11.69 -10.26 -14.37
N ARG A 70 12.14 -11.52 -14.40
CA ARG A 70 12.68 -12.24 -13.25
C ARG A 70 13.96 -12.95 -13.63
N ASP A 71 15.09 -12.35 -13.24
CA ASP A 71 16.38 -13.04 -13.19
C ASP A 71 16.70 -13.38 -11.73
N ASP A 72 16.31 -14.58 -11.31
CA ASP A 72 16.54 -15.10 -9.96
C ASP A 72 18.02 -15.27 -9.61
N ALA A 73 18.87 -15.52 -10.61
CA ALA A 73 20.30 -15.75 -10.40
C ALA A 73 21.03 -14.45 -10.04
N LYS A 74 20.57 -13.33 -10.58
CA LYS A 74 21.16 -11.99 -10.35
C LYS A 74 20.37 -11.12 -9.38
N ASP A 75 19.26 -11.61 -8.81
CA ASP A 75 18.29 -10.82 -8.03
C ASP A 75 17.85 -9.54 -8.79
N HIS A 76 17.85 -9.61 -10.12
CA HIS A 76 17.44 -8.52 -11.00
C HIS A 76 15.96 -8.67 -11.30
N TYR A 77 15.14 -8.06 -10.45
CA TYR A 77 13.70 -7.99 -10.64
C TYR A 77 13.30 -6.65 -11.25
N ARG A 78 12.42 -6.70 -12.26
CA ARG A 78 11.84 -5.51 -12.90
C ARG A 78 10.36 -5.43 -12.65
N PHE A 79 9.86 -4.23 -12.36
CA PHE A 79 8.46 -3.98 -12.05
C PHE A 79 7.95 -2.78 -12.84
N ARG A 80 6.67 -2.78 -13.22
CA ARG A 80 6.03 -1.55 -13.71
C ARG A 80 5.76 -0.61 -12.54
N LEU A 81 6.17 0.64 -12.69
CA LEU A 81 5.96 1.65 -11.67
C LEU A 81 4.47 1.84 -11.36
N SER A 82 3.58 1.76 -12.35
CA SER A 82 2.13 1.83 -12.11
C SER A 82 1.64 0.81 -11.09
N GLU A 83 2.12 -0.44 -11.21
CA GLU A 83 1.76 -1.53 -10.30
C GLU A 83 2.45 -1.39 -8.94
N VAL A 84 3.72 -0.95 -8.92
CA VAL A 84 4.41 -0.62 -7.68
C VAL A 84 3.64 0.45 -6.90
N LEU A 85 3.17 1.50 -7.57
CA LEU A 85 2.47 2.61 -6.93
C LEU A 85 1.06 2.25 -6.44
N LYS A 86 0.40 1.28 -7.06
CA LYS A 86 -0.88 0.73 -6.59
C LYS A 86 -0.72 -0.26 -5.44
N PHE A 87 0.50 -0.75 -5.20
CA PHE A 87 0.74 -1.82 -4.26
C PHE A 87 0.58 -1.37 -2.81
N ASP A 88 -0.42 -1.91 -2.10
CA ASP A 88 -0.69 -1.57 -0.70
C ASP A 88 0.05 -2.50 0.28
N VAL A 89 1.23 -2.07 0.69
CA VAL A 89 2.07 -2.71 1.69
C VAL A 89 1.38 -2.85 3.05
N GLU A 90 0.64 -1.83 3.47
CA GLU A 90 0.02 -1.80 4.80
C GLU A 90 -1.10 -2.81 4.92
N SER A 91 -1.87 -3.02 3.86
CA SER A 91 -2.86 -4.10 3.80
C SER A 91 -2.23 -5.49 3.90
N ILE A 92 -1.05 -5.70 3.33
CA ILE A 92 -0.33 -6.99 3.42
C ILE A 92 0.21 -7.21 4.82
N LYS A 93 0.83 -6.20 5.43
CA LYS A 93 1.31 -6.25 6.82
C LYS A 93 0.15 -6.55 7.78
N ARG A 94 -0.99 -5.88 7.63
CA ARG A 94 -2.20 -6.11 8.44
C ARG A 94 -2.70 -7.54 8.32
N LYS A 95 -2.83 -8.08 7.10
CA LYS A 95 -3.26 -9.48 6.87
C LYS A 95 -2.33 -10.48 7.56
N ARG A 96 -1.01 -10.27 7.47
CA ARG A 96 -0.02 -11.14 8.13
C ARG A 96 -0.07 -11.08 9.65
N ASN A 97 -0.15 -9.88 10.22
CA ASN A 97 -0.24 -9.72 11.67
C ASN A 97 -1.51 -10.41 12.20
N LYS A 98 -2.63 -10.28 11.50
CA LYS A 98 -3.88 -10.97 11.84
C LYS A 98 -3.71 -12.50 11.82
N GLN A 99 -3.08 -13.06 10.79
CA GLN A 99 -2.80 -14.50 10.69
C GLN A 99 -1.89 -15.00 11.84
N LEU A 100 -0.83 -14.25 12.17
CA LEU A 100 0.06 -14.58 13.27
C LEU A 100 -0.66 -14.58 14.62
N LEU A 101 -1.53 -13.59 14.87
CA LEU A 101 -2.34 -13.53 16.09
C LEU A 101 -3.29 -14.73 16.19
N MET A 102 -3.95 -15.11 15.09
CA MET A 102 -4.83 -16.29 15.07
C MET A 102 -4.06 -17.59 15.34
N LEU A 103 -2.87 -17.76 14.74
CA LEU A 103 -2.02 -18.94 14.99
C LEU A 103 -1.57 -19.01 16.47
N LYS A 104 -1.15 -17.88 17.06
CA LYS A 104 -0.76 -17.82 18.48
C LYS A 104 -1.94 -18.15 19.40
N ALA A 105 -3.14 -17.65 19.10
CA ALA A 105 -4.35 -17.94 19.87
C ALA A 105 -4.71 -19.44 19.83
N HIS A 106 -4.61 -20.09 18.67
CA HIS A 106 -4.82 -21.53 18.54
C HIS A 106 -3.75 -22.36 19.26
N GLY A 107 -2.48 -21.96 19.18
CA GLY A 107 -1.39 -22.61 19.92
C GLY A 107 -1.57 -22.52 21.44
N HIS A 108 -2.02 -21.38 21.95
CA HIS A 108 -2.27 -21.18 23.38
C HIS A 108 -3.44 -22.05 23.88
N ARG A 109 -4.55 -22.12 23.14
CA ARG A 109 -5.69 -23.00 23.47
C ARG A 109 -5.32 -24.48 23.50
N ARG A 110 -4.48 -24.95 22.58
CA ARG A 110 -3.99 -26.35 22.58
C ARG A 110 -3.12 -26.67 23.81
N ARG A 111 -2.22 -25.75 24.20
CA ARG A 111 -1.40 -25.92 25.41
C ARG A 111 -2.23 -25.93 26.70
N MET A 112 -3.27 -25.10 26.82
CA MET A 112 -4.15 -25.11 27.99
C MET A 112 -4.95 -26.41 28.11
N LYS A 113 -5.53 -26.91 27.01
CA LYS A 113 -6.26 -28.20 27.03
C LYS A 113 -5.38 -29.37 27.48
N MET A 114 -4.12 -29.42 27.09
CA MET A 114 -3.19 -30.48 27.52
C MET A 114 -2.76 -30.39 29.00
N ARG A 115 -2.88 -29.22 29.63
CA ARG A 115 -2.55 -29.04 31.07
C ARG A 115 -3.72 -29.37 32.00
N MET A 116 -4.96 -29.34 31.50
CA MET A 116 -6.17 -29.69 32.26
C MET A 116 -6.56 -31.17 32.16
N ALA A 117 -5.91 -31.92 31.27
CA ALA A 117 -6.11 -33.37 31.10
C ALA A 117 -5.10 -34.21 31.89
N LYS A 118 -4.36 -33.58 32.82
CA LYS A 118 -3.43 -34.20 33.78
C LYS A 118 -3.97 -33.96 35.17
#